data_AF-A0AAN6MYZ7-F1
#
_entry.id   AF-A0AAN6MYZ7-F1
#
_cell.length_a   1.000
_cell.length_b   1.000
_cell.length_c   1.000
_cell.angle_alpha   90.00
_cell.angle_beta   90.00
_cell.angle_gamma   90.00
#
_symmetry.space_group_name_H-M   'P 1'
#
loop_
_entity.id
_entity.type
_entity.pdbx_description
1 polymer ?
#
loop_
_entity_poly.entity_id
_entity_poly.type
_entity_poly.pdbx_seq_one_letter_code
_entity_poly.pdbx_strand_id
1 'polypeptide(L)'
;MTGSFRPIKAAVCILEHNGVPACITGDLAYLYYNLNNPYPWSEDEEWPGHEHQRDFPRVRTTNWTNPPHEIVIFPASAYGLDFPDGSVVISLADFGTRPNISQYLAQRPLDRFEFTRMIVPPPLPLPRLPPLIKGLAKTYLRTEDSAQSNEGELCLGYIDNLIHSMNLDKAWYNSIKDEDSAVVAVVSDLVRGKGEWTKWPRITRSIEKKEEAEHVRLIPGYE
;
A
#
# COMPACT_ATOMS: atom_id res chain seq x y z
N MET A 1 12.88 -19.92 -2.83
CA MET A 1 13.34 -18.66 -2.19
C MET A 1 12.19 -18.03 -1.41
N THR A 2 12.10 -18.33 -0.12
CA THR A 2 11.13 -17.79 0.85
C THR A 2 11.74 -16.60 1.64
N GLY A 3 12.64 -15.85 0.98
CA GLY A 3 13.58 -14.93 1.64
C GLY A 3 13.21 -13.44 1.60
N SER A 4 12.33 -13.03 0.69
CA SER A 4 12.10 -11.59 0.41
C SER A 4 11.41 -10.84 1.55
N PHE A 5 10.48 -11.47 2.27
CA PHE A 5 9.79 -10.85 3.41
C PHE A 5 10.45 -11.09 4.78
N ARG A 6 11.56 -11.84 4.84
CA ARG A 6 12.22 -12.13 6.13
C ARG A 6 12.72 -10.87 6.85
N PRO A 7 13.34 -9.88 6.15
CA PRO A 7 13.76 -8.64 6.78
C PRO A 7 12.63 -7.89 7.46
N ILE A 8 11.50 -7.73 6.78
CA ILE A 8 10.39 -6.96 7.32
C ILE A 8 9.72 -7.70 8.48
N LYS A 9 9.59 -9.03 8.40
CA LYS A 9 9.13 -9.87 9.52
C LYS A 9 10.06 -9.74 10.72
N ALA A 10 11.38 -9.80 10.51
CA ALA A 10 12.34 -9.64 11.59
C ALA A 10 12.25 -8.24 12.23
N ALA A 11 12.12 -7.18 11.43
CA ALA A 11 11.95 -5.82 11.93
C ALA A 11 10.68 -5.67 12.77
N VAL A 12 9.55 -6.18 12.30
CA VAL A 12 8.28 -6.19 13.07
C VAL A 12 8.48 -6.92 14.40
N CYS A 13 9.02 -8.14 14.37
CA CYS A 13 9.22 -8.92 15.60
C CYS A 13 10.17 -8.23 16.59
N ILE A 14 11.21 -7.53 16.11
CA ILE A 14 12.11 -6.76 16.97
C ILE A 14 11.38 -5.58 17.62
N LEU A 15 10.57 -4.84 16.85
CA LEU A 15 9.81 -3.70 17.38
C LEU A 15 8.75 -4.15 18.39
N GLU A 16 7.99 -5.20 18.07
CA GLU A 16 7.00 -5.79 18.97
C GLU A 16 7.65 -6.28 20.28
N HIS A 17 8.80 -6.95 20.20
CA HIS A 17 9.54 -7.40 21.38
C HIS A 17 9.94 -6.24 22.30
N ASN A 18 10.18 -5.05 21.75
CA ASN A 18 10.53 -3.84 22.48
C ASN A 18 9.30 -2.98 22.84
N GLY A 19 8.07 -3.49 22.64
CA GLY A 19 6.85 -2.77 22.95
C GLY A 19 6.56 -1.58 22.02
N VAL A 20 7.15 -1.57 20.82
CA VAL A 20 6.92 -0.56 19.80
C VAL A 20 5.90 -1.12 18.81
N PRO A 21 4.64 -0.64 18.81
CA PRO A 21 3.66 -1.07 17.82
C PRO A 21 4.12 -0.59 16.44
N ALA A 22 3.95 -1.46 15.44
CA ALA A 22 4.45 -1.22 14.10
C ALA A 22 3.43 -1.63 13.05
N CYS A 23 3.44 -0.93 11.93
CA CYS A 23 2.58 -1.16 10.78
C CYS A 23 3.39 -1.10 9.49
N ILE A 24 3.05 -1.89 8.48
CA ILE A 24 3.78 -1.98 7.21
C ILE A 24 3.08 -1.13 6.16
N THR A 25 3.83 -0.25 5.48
CA THR A 25 3.29 0.60 4.41
C THR A 25 4.06 0.45 3.09
N GLY A 26 3.72 1.31 2.13
CA GLY A 26 4.40 1.47 0.86
C GLY A 26 4.00 0.35 -0.08
N ASP A 27 4.93 -0.04 -0.94
CA ASP A 27 4.69 -1.01 -2.01
C ASP A 27 4.16 -2.33 -1.48
N LEU A 28 4.58 -2.77 -0.30
CA LEU A 28 4.09 -4.02 0.27
C LEU A 28 2.61 -3.95 0.67
N ALA A 29 2.18 -2.84 1.27
CA ALA A 29 0.78 -2.62 1.60
C ALA A 29 -0.08 -2.43 0.35
N TYR A 30 0.44 -1.70 -0.65
CA TYR A 30 -0.20 -1.54 -1.94
C TYR A 30 -0.38 -2.88 -2.64
N LEU A 31 0.68 -3.68 -2.77
CA LEU A 31 0.66 -4.98 -3.43
C LEU A 31 -0.27 -5.97 -2.72
N TYR A 32 -0.34 -5.91 -1.38
CA TYR A 32 -1.26 -6.74 -0.61
C TYR A 32 -2.72 -6.56 -1.03
N TYR A 33 -3.15 -5.31 -1.21
CA TYR A 33 -4.51 -5.02 -1.68
C TYR A 33 -4.65 -5.16 -3.21
N ASN A 34 -3.56 -5.03 -3.98
CA ASN A 34 -3.60 -4.96 -5.44
C ASN A 34 -3.03 -6.19 -6.19
N LEU A 35 -3.11 -7.40 -5.63
CA LEU A 35 -2.51 -8.61 -6.21
C LEU A 35 -2.99 -9.00 -7.61
N ASN A 36 -4.19 -8.57 -8.01
CA ASN A 36 -4.76 -8.90 -9.32
C ASN A 36 -4.30 -7.94 -10.42
N ASN A 37 -3.67 -6.82 -10.04
CA ASN A 37 -3.11 -5.85 -10.95
C ASN A 37 -1.85 -5.21 -10.32
N PRO A 38 -0.77 -5.99 -10.16
CA PRO A 38 0.43 -5.50 -9.50
C PRO A 38 1.14 -4.39 -10.29
N TYR A 39 0.73 -4.13 -11.55
CA TYR A 39 1.47 -3.30 -12.50
C TYR A 39 0.55 -2.48 -13.42
N PRO A 40 0.28 -1.21 -13.07
CA PRO A 40 -0.32 -0.23 -13.99
C PRO A 40 0.72 0.60 -14.75
N TRP A 41 1.99 0.58 -14.33
CA TRP A 41 3.08 1.42 -14.82
C TRP A 41 3.99 0.65 -15.78
N SER A 42 4.67 1.29 -16.73
CA SER A 42 5.52 0.57 -17.67
C SER A 42 6.79 0.04 -16.99
N GLU A 43 7.38 -1.08 -17.46
CA GLU A 43 8.66 -1.61 -16.95
C GLU A 43 9.80 -0.58 -17.01
N ASP A 44 9.63 0.47 -17.83
CA ASP A 44 10.59 1.54 -18.08
C ASP A 44 10.38 2.79 -17.20
N GLU A 45 9.29 2.87 -16.44
CA GLU A 45 9.08 3.95 -15.47
C GLU A 45 9.87 3.64 -14.19
N GLU A 46 11.01 4.31 -14.02
CA GLU A 46 11.72 4.34 -12.74
C GLU A 46 10.75 4.83 -11.66
N TRP A 47 10.52 3.97 -10.68
CA TRP A 47 9.75 4.31 -9.49
C TRP A 47 10.33 5.61 -8.89
N PRO A 48 9.60 6.74 -8.86
CA PRO A 48 10.11 7.96 -8.26
C PRO A 48 10.44 7.63 -6.81
N GLY A 49 11.73 7.76 -6.49
CA GLY A 49 12.31 7.15 -5.32
C GLY A 49 11.61 7.53 -4.03
N HIS A 50 11.90 6.77 -2.97
CA HIS A 50 11.48 7.01 -1.59
C HIS A 50 12.09 8.30 -0.99
N GLU A 51 12.01 9.43 -1.69
CA GLU A 51 12.62 10.71 -1.32
C GLU A 51 11.95 11.28 -0.06
N HIS A 52 10.64 11.13 0.07
CA HIS A 52 9.92 11.44 1.31
C HIS A 52 10.38 10.61 2.51
N GLN A 53 11.03 9.47 2.25
CA GLN A 53 11.59 8.60 3.27
C GLN A 53 13.04 8.95 3.60
N ARG A 54 13.66 9.92 2.91
CA ARG A 54 15.12 10.19 2.97
C ARG A 54 15.57 10.57 4.37
N ASP A 55 14.79 11.38 5.07
CA ASP A 55 15.17 11.96 6.36
C ASP A 55 14.78 11.09 7.57
N PHE A 56 14.26 9.88 7.33
CA PHE A 56 13.85 8.97 8.38
C PHE A 56 14.90 7.91 8.70
N PRO A 57 14.90 7.37 9.93
CA PRO A 57 15.77 6.27 10.32
C PRO A 57 15.71 5.08 9.37
N ARG A 58 16.88 4.58 8.99
CA ARG A 58 17.06 3.44 8.09
C ARG A 58 17.85 2.33 8.77
N VAL A 59 17.33 1.11 8.66
CA VAL A 59 18.01 -0.11 9.09
C VAL A 59 18.30 -0.95 7.87
N ARG A 60 19.57 -1.33 7.70
CA ARG A 60 20.00 -2.17 6.60
C ARG A 60 20.22 -3.60 7.08
N THR A 61 19.67 -4.56 6.36
CA THR A 61 20.00 -5.96 6.60
C THR A 61 21.47 -6.23 6.28
N THR A 62 22.16 -6.97 7.14
CA THR A 62 23.53 -7.42 6.86
C THR A 62 23.51 -8.75 6.08
N ASN A 63 24.56 -9.57 6.15
CA ASN A 63 24.75 -10.79 5.33
C ASN A 63 23.68 -11.92 5.51
N TRP A 64 22.60 -11.69 6.27
CA TRP A 64 21.47 -12.64 6.43
C TRP A 64 20.44 -12.62 5.28
N THR A 65 20.47 -11.63 4.39
CA THR A 65 19.72 -11.62 3.13
C THR A 65 20.59 -11.18 1.97
N ASN A 66 20.43 -11.79 0.81
CA ASN A 66 21.13 -11.41 -0.42
C ASN A 66 20.10 -11.21 -1.54
N PRO A 67 19.95 -9.98 -2.09
CA PRO A 67 20.67 -8.77 -1.72
C PRO A 67 20.30 -8.22 -0.33
N PRO A 68 21.10 -7.29 0.23
CA PRO A 68 20.69 -6.50 1.38
C PRO A 68 19.43 -5.68 1.08
N HIS A 69 18.49 -5.63 2.00
CA HIS A 69 17.31 -4.78 2.02
C HIS A 69 17.54 -3.60 2.97
N GLU A 70 16.97 -2.45 2.62
CA GLU A 70 16.86 -1.31 3.51
C GLU A 70 15.42 -1.20 4.03
N ILE A 71 15.29 -0.91 5.31
CA ILE A 71 14.02 -0.78 6.02
C ILE A 71 13.98 0.63 6.58
N VAL A 72 12.99 1.41 6.19
CA VAL A 72 12.75 2.75 6.75
C VAL A 72 11.72 2.64 7.86
N ILE A 73 11.99 3.28 8.99
CA ILE A 73 11.09 3.36 10.13
C ILE A 73 10.73 4.82 10.35
N PHE A 74 9.45 5.16 10.33
CA PHE A 74 8.99 6.54 10.44
C PHE A 74 7.63 6.64 11.16
N PRO A 75 7.24 7.81 11.70
CA PRO A 75 5.94 7.97 12.35
C PRO A 75 4.80 7.71 11.37
N ALA A 76 3.74 7.04 11.81
CA ALA A 76 2.55 6.81 10.99
C ALA A 76 1.95 8.08 10.40
N SER A 77 1.99 9.17 11.17
CA SER A 77 1.50 10.49 10.77
C SER A 77 2.23 11.07 9.54
N ALA A 78 3.50 10.70 9.31
CA ALA A 78 4.21 11.12 8.10
C ALA A 78 3.58 10.53 6.83
N TYR A 79 2.97 9.34 6.94
CA TYR A 79 2.18 8.68 5.90
C TYR A 79 0.69 9.05 5.93
N GLY A 80 0.28 10.01 6.75
CA GLY A 80 -1.12 10.36 6.97
C GLY A 80 -1.95 9.28 7.66
N LEU A 81 -1.30 8.29 8.27
CA LEU A 81 -1.93 7.25 9.09
C LEU A 81 -2.03 7.73 10.54
N ASP A 82 -3.19 7.57 11.15
CA ASP A 82 -3.46 7.96 12.52
C ASP A 82 -3.81 6.72 13.34
N PHE A 83 -2.78 6.13 13.96
CA PHE A 83 -2.94 4.98 14.84
C PHE A 83 -2.95 5.45 16.30
N PRO A 84 -4.02 5.18 17.09
CA PRO A 84 -4.13 5.64 18.47
C PRO A 84 -3.03 5.12 19.41
N ASP A 85 -2.36 4.03 19.04
CA ASP A 85 -1.29 3.40 19.81
C ASP A 85 0.10 4.01 19.54
N GLY A 86 0.19 5.03 18.68
CA GLY A 86 1.45 5.65 18.32
C GLY A 86 2.33 4.78 17.42
N SER A 87 1.73 3.83 16.69
CA SER A 87 2.45 2.94 15.78
C SER A 87 3.44 3.66 14.88
N VAL A 88 4.63 3.07 14.75
CA VAL A 88 5.56 3.42 13.67
C VAL A 88 5.17 2.69 12.40
N VAL A 89 5.58 3.25 11.28
CA VAL A 89 5.41 2.65 9.97
C VAL A 89 6.75 2.17 9.45
N ILE A 90 6.73 0.98 8.86
CA ILE A 90 7.87 0.30 8.27
C ILE A 90 7.63 0.19 6.77
N SER A 91 8.57 0.68 5.97
CA SER A 91 8.60 0.47 4.52
C SER A 91 9.90 -0.24 4.14
N LEU A 92 9.83 -1.11 3.13
CA LEU A 92 11.04 -1.49 2.41
C LEU A 92 11.43 -0.31 1.53
N ALA A 93 12.70 0.09 1.59
CA ALA A 93 13.28 1.03 0.64
C ALA A 93 14.08 0.24 -0.41
N ASP A 94 13.87 0.58 -1.67
CA ASP A 94 14.66 0.00 -2.76
C ASP A 94 16.13 0.38 -2.64
N PHE A 95 16.99 -0.64 -2.64
CA PHE A 95 18.44 -0.46 -2.73
C PHE A 95 18.86 -0.63 -4.19
N GLY A 96 19.41 0.43 -4.77
CA GLY A 96 19.67 0.61 -6.20
C GLY A 96 19.96 -0.64 -7.05
N THR A 97 19.36 -0.64 -8.25
CA THR A 97 19.64 -1.46 -9.45
C THR A 97 19.20 -2.94 -9.49
N ARG A 98 18.27 -3.38 -8.64
CA ARG A 98 17.69 -4.74 -8.75
C ARG A 98 16.17 -4.69 -8.55
N PRO A 99 15.42 -5.66 -9.11
CA PRO A 99 13.99 -5.51 -9.21
C PRO A 99 13.41 -5.24 -7.84
N ASN A 100 12.70 -4.12 -7.75
CA ASN A 100 11.93 -3.75 -6.58
C ASN A 100 10.97 -4.89 -6.24
N ILE A 101 10.51 -4.95 -4.99
CA ILE A 101 9.68 -6.07 -4.54
C ILE A 101 8.46 -6.26 -5.45
N SER A 102 7.94 -5.17 -6.00
CA SER A 102 6.91 -5.12 -7.03
C SER A 102 7.32 -5.80 -8.34
N GLN A 103 8.49 -5.53 -8.93
CA GLN A 103 9.00 -6.24 -10.11
C GLN A 103 9.25 -7.72 -9.85
N TYR A 104 9.76 -8.07 -8.66
CA TYR A 104 9.92 -9.48 -8.27
C TYR A 104 8.58 -10.22 -8.24
N LEU A 105 7.54 -9.55 -7.73
CA LEU A 105 6.19 -10.09 -7.65
C LEU A 105 5.49 -10.07 -9.01
N ALA A 106 5.76 -9.09 -9.88
CA ALA A 106 5.23 -9.05 -11.25
C ALA A 106 5.77 -10.21 -12.10
N GLN A 107 7.04 -10.59 -11.92
CA GLN A 107 7.68 -11.72 -12.61
C GLN A 107 7.23 -13.09 -12.09
N ARG A 108 6.38 -13.14 -11.05
CA ARG A 108 5.81 -14.36 -10.52
C ARG A 108 4.30 -14.25 -10.50
N PRO A 109 3.57 -15.06 -11.28
CA PRO A 109 2.14 -15.21 -11.08
C PRO A 109 1.91 -16.00 -9.79
N LEU A 110 2.18 -15.37 -8.64
CA LEU A 110 1.71 -15.85 -7.35
C LEU A 110 0.20 -15.65 -7.40
N ASP A 111 -0.54 -16.74 -7.24
CA ASP A 111 -1.95 -16.58 -6.97
C ASP A 111 -2.11 -15.83 -5.63
N ARG A 112 -3.25 -15.14 -5.48
CA ARG A 112 -3.53 -14.31 -4.30
C ARG A 112 -3.40 -15.09 -2.98
N PHE A 113 -3.66 -16.40 -2.99
CA PHE A 113 -3.53 -17.25 -1.81
C PHE A 113 -2.06 -17.51 -1.46
N GLU A 114 -1.19 -17.74 -2.44
CA GLU A 114 0.24 -17.91 -2.21
C GLU A 114 0.88 -16.65 -1.63
N PHE A 115 0.55 -15.47 -2.16
CA PHE A 115 1.05 -14.21 -1.62
C PHE A 115 0.58 -13.97 -0.18
N THR A 116 -0.72 -14.18 0.06
CA THR A 116 -1.29 -14.06 1.41
C THR A 116 -0.61 -15.03 2.38
N ARG A 117 -0.38 -16.28 1.99
CA ARG A 117 0.35 -17.26 2.83
C ARG A 117 1.80 -16.87 3.09
N MET A 118 2.48 -16.21 2.15
CA MET A 118 3.84 -15.69 2.37
C MET A 118 3.87 -14.59 3.43
N ILE A 119 2.80 -13.81 3.53
CA ILE A 119 2.65 -12.69 4.45
C ILE A 119 2.09 -13.09 5.83
N VAL A 120 1.40 -14.23 5.97
CA VAL A 120 0.44 -14.41 7.08
C VAL A 120 0.85 -15.27 8.30
N PRO A 121 1.97 -16.03 8.36
CA PRO A 121 2.49 -16.38 9.71
C PRO A 121 3.88 -15.80 10.01
N PRO A 122 4.02 -14.95 11.06
CA PRO A 122 2.94 -14.21 11.72
C PRO A 122 2.29 -13.18 10.75
N PRO A 123 1.03 -12.76 10.97
CA PRO A 123 0.38 -11.77 10.11
C PRO A 123 1.17 -10.46 10.19
N LEU A 124 1.63 -9.98 9.03
CA LEU A 124 2.22 -8.65 8.95
C LEU A 124 1.16 -7.61 9.37
N PRO A 125 1.51 -6.67 10.26
CA PRO A 125 0.59 -5.62 10.69
C PRO A 125 0.41 -4.62 9.55
N LEU A 126 -0.60 -4.82 8.71
CA LEU A 126 -0.91 -3.96 7.57
C LEU A 126 -2.03 -2.96 7.95
N PRO A 127 -2.01 -1.73 7.40
CA PRO A 127 -3.09 -0.78 7.61
C PRO A 127 -4.35 -1.31 6.93
N ARG A 128 -5.51 -1.10 7.55
CA ARG A 128 -6.79 -1.30 6.86
C ARG A 128 -6.85 -0.41 5.61
N LEU A 129 -7.57 -0.86 4.59
CA LEU A 129 -7.69 -0.20 3.29
C LEU A 129 -8.20 1.25 3.39
N PRO A 130 -9.27 1.57 4.17
CA PRO A 130 -9.70 2.96 4.29
C PRO A 130 -8.63 3.88 4.91
N PRO A 131 -8.02 3.55 6.07
CA PRO A 131 -6.87 4.31 6.58
C PRO A 131 -5.71 4.46 5.58
N LEU A 132 -5.37 3.40 4.84
CA LEU A 132 -4.33 3.46 3.81
C LEU A 132 -4.65 4.49 2.73
N ILE A 133 -5.85 4.42 2.15
CA ILE A 133 -6.30 5.38 1.12
C ILE A 133 -6.37 6.81 1.67
N LYS A 134 -6.83 6.99 2.92
CA LYS A 134 -6.82 8.29 3.59
C LYS A 134 -5.40 8.85 3.72
N GLY A 135 -4.45 8.02 4.15
CA GLY A 135 -3.05 8.44 4.31
C GLY A 135 -2.41 8.85 2.99
N LEU A 136 -2.64 8.07 1.92
CA LEU A 136 -2.20 8.40 0.57
C LEU A 136 -2.84 9.71 0.08
N ALA A 137 -4.14 9.91 0.29
CA ALA A 137 -4.84 11.13 -0.14
C ALA A 137 -4.34 12.38 0.61
N LYS A 138 -4.10 12.26 1.92
CA LYS A 138 -3.49 13.33 2.74
C LYS A 138 -2.09 13.66 2.25
N THR A 139 -1.32 12.64 1.86
CA THR A 139 0.03 12.81 1.30
C THR A 139 -0.04 13.54 -0.04
N TYR A 140 -0.92 13.11 -0.95
CA TYR A 140 -1.18 13.79 -2.23
C TYR A 140 -1.48 15.28 -2.03
N LEU A 141 -2.47 15.61 -1.22
CA LEU A 141 -2.89 17.00 -0.96
C LEU A 141 -1.75 17.84 -0.37
N ARG A 142 -0.95 17.27 0.55
CA ARG A 142 0.21 17.97 1.13
C ARG A 142 1.29 18.28 0.10
N THR A 143 1.48 17.38 -0.87
CA THR A 143 2.53 17.49 -1.90
C THR A 143 2.10 18.26 -3.15
N GLU A 144 0.80 18.35 -3.44
CA GLU A 144 0.26 19.16 -4.54
C GLU A 144 0.60 20.64 -4.38
N ASP A 145 0.63 21.13 -3.14
CA ASP A 145 1.05 22.48 -2.79
C ASP A 145 2.58 22.70 -2.93
N SER A 146 3.37 21.63 -2.97
CA SER A 146 4.82 21.68 -3.18
C SER A 146 5.14 21.29 -4.62
N ALA A 147 5.24 22.28 -5.51
CA ALA A 147 5.44 22.15 -6.96
C ALA A 147 6.74 21.42 -7.43
N GLN A 148 7.38 20.61 -6.56
CA GLN A 148 8.68 19.96 -6.80
C GLN A 148 8.70 18.45 -6.51
N SER A 149 7.60 17.82 -6.06
CA SER A 149 7.61 16.38 -5.73
C SER A 149 6.68 15.55 -6.61
N ASN A 150 7.23 14.58 -7.34
CA ASN A 150 6.48 13.52 -8.03
C ASN A 150 5.72 12.58 -7.05
N GLU A 151 5.91 12.76 -5.74
CA GLU A 151 5.30 11.96 -4.68
C GLU A 151 3.77 12.03 -4.66
N GLY A 152 3.22 13.23 -4.90
CA GLY A 152 1.77 13.41 -4.93
C GLY A 152 1.13 12.60 -6.04
N GLU A 153 1.65 12.73 -7.26
CA GLU A 153 1.17 12.00 -8.43
C GLU A 153 1.24 10.48 -8.21
N LEU A 154 2.29 9.98 -7.55
CA LEU A 154 2.38 8.57 -7.17
C LEU A 154 1.30 8.16 -6.17
N CYS A 155 1.08 8.95 -5.11
CA CYS A 155 0.05 8.67 -4.14
C CYS A 155 -1.33 8.64 -4.81
N LEU A 156 -1.59 9.59 -5.72
CA LEU A 156 -2.82 9.62 -6.51
C LEU A 156 -2.96 8.38 -7.39
N GLY A 157 -1.87 7.97 -8.06
CA GLY A 157 -1.81 6.76 -8.85
C GLY A 157 -2.06 5.49 -8.02
N TYR A 158 -1.55 5.42 -6.79
CA TYR A 158 -1.83 4.33 -5.86
C TYR A 158 -3.29 4.28 -5.43
N ILE A 159 -3.86 5.43 -5.08
CA ILE A 159 -5.27 5.51 -4.73
C ILE A 159 -6.12 5.07 -5.92
N ASP A 160 -5.84 5.58 -7.12
CA ASP A 160 -6.57 5.23 -8.33
C ASP A 160 -6.54 3.72 -8.59
N ASN A 161 -5.37 3.10 -8.55
CA ASN A 161 -5.23 1.67 -8.79
C ASN A 161 -5.88 0.81 -7.70
N LEU A 162 -5.73 1.17 -6.43
CA LEU A 162 -6.42 0.47 -5.33
C LEU A 162 -7.94 0.57 -5.50
N ILE A 163 -8.43 1.76 -5.80
CA ILE A 163 -9.85 2.00 -6.05
C ILE A 163 -10.32 1.19 -7.28
N HIS A 164 -9.49 1.00 -8.30
CA HIS A 164 -9.79 0.20 -9.50
C HIS A 164 -9.68 -1.31 -9.31
N SER A 165 -9.02 -1.78 -8.26
CA SER A 165 -8.81 -3.21 -8.01
C SER A 165 -9.62 -3.76 -6.84
N MET A 166 -10.52 -2.95 -6.28
CA MET A 166 -11.31 -3.28 -5.09
C MET A 166 -12.82 -3.13 -5.32
N ASN A 167 -13.60 -4.00 -4.68
CA ASN A 167 -15.07 -3.99 -4.76
C ASN A 167 -15.71 -3.02 -3.77
N LEU A 168 -15.36 -1.73 -3.89
CA LEU A 168 -15.76 -0.69 -2.94
C LEU A 168 -17.27 -0.41 -3.01
N ASP A 169 -17.96 -0.55 -1.87
CA ASP A 169 -19.40 -0.30 -1.76
C ASP A 169 -19.71 0.95 -0.90
N LYS A 170 -21.02 1.20 -0.71
CA LYS A 170 -21.47 2.32 0.12
C LYS A 170 -21.00 2.22 1.57
N ALA A 171 -20.87 1.01 2.12
CA ALA A 171 -20.39 0.82 3.49
C ALA A 171 -18.92 1.22 3.60
N TRP A 172 -18.09 0.80 2.64
CA TRP A 172 -16.70 1.25 2.55
C TRP A 172 -16.61 2.78 2.38
N TYR A 173 -17.39 3.38 1.49
CA TYR A 173 -17.41 4.84 1.32
C TYR A 173 -17.80 5.57 2.62
N ASN A 174 -18.74 5.02 3.40
CA ASN A 174 -19.11 5.58 4.69
C ASN A 174 -17.97 5.54 5.71
N SER A 175 -16.96 4.67 5.56
CA SER A 175 -15.79 4.65 6.45
C SER A 175 -14.82 5.81 6.21
N ILE A 176 -14.92 6.46 5.04
CA ILE A 176 -14.06 7.59 4.66
C ILE A 176 -14.78 8.94 4.64
N LYS A 177 -16.12 8.96 4.58
CA LYS A 177 -16.90 10.20 4.38
C LYS A 177 -16.77 11.24 5.50
N ASP A 178 -16.44 10.80 6.71
CA ASP A 178 -16.37 11.67 7.91
C ASP A 178 -14.97 12.32 8.06
N GLU A 179 -14.08 12.12 7.07
CA GLU A 179 -12.78 12.78 6.98
C GLU A 179 -12.87 14.23 6.48
N ASP A 180 -11.70 14.88 6.40
CA ASP A 180 -11.53 16.16 5.72
C ASP A 180 -12.19 16.15 4.33
N SER A 181 -12.98 17.19 4.07
CA SER A 181 -13.67 17.40 2.79
C SER A 181 -12.75 17.31 1.56
N ALA A 182 -11.49 17.71 1.67
CA ALA A 182 -10.52 17.61 0.57
C ALA A 182 -10.12 16.15 0.29
N VAL A 183 -9.90 15.35 1.34
CA VAL A 183 -9.60 13.92 1.21
C VAL A 183 -10.79 13.19 0.58
N VAL A 184 -12.00 13.49 1.05
CA VAL A 184 -13.23 12.92 0.50
C VAL A 184 -13.42 13.33 -0.96
N ALA A 185 -13.08 14.58 -1.33
CA ALA A 185 -13.15 15.05 -2.71
C ALA A 185 -12.21 14.28 -3.65
N VAL A 186 -10.93 14.14 -3.28
CA VAL A 186 -9.94 13.37 -4.07
C VAL A 186 -10.45 11.95 -4.34
N VAL A 187 -10.87 11.24 -3.29
CA VAL A 187 -11.37 9.87 -3.43
C VAL A 187 -12.65 9.85 -4.27
N SER A 188 -13.59 10.77 -4.01
CA SER A 188 -14.87 10.85 -4.72
C SER A 188 -14.71 11.15 -6.21
N ASP A 189 -13.74 11.97 -6.59
CA ASP A 189 -13.51 12.35 -7.97
C ASP A 189 -12.89 11.21 -8.77
N LEU A 190 -11.89 10.51 -8.22
CA LEU A 190 -11.37 9.26 -8.80
C LEU A 190 -12.48 8.21 -8.97
N VAL A 191 -13.31 8.11 -7.94
CA VAL A 191 -14.47 7.24 -7.90
C VAL A 191 -15.53 7.60 -8.96
N ARG A 192 -15.79 8.90 -9.19
CA ARG A 192 -16.79 9.40 -10.16
C ARG A 192 -16.28 9.32 -11.59
N GLY A 193 -14.97 9.48 -11.79
CA GLY A 193 -14.29 9.26 -13.07
C GLY A 193 -14.53 7.87 -13.66
N LYS A 194 -14.96 6.89 -12.84
CA LYS A 194 -15.34 5.53 -13.25
C LYS A 194 -16.61 5.43 -14.09
N GLY A 195 -17.39 6.50 -14.21
CA GLY A 195 -18.75 6.41 -14.72
C GLY A 195 -19.73 5.85 -13.67
N GLU A 196 -21.02 5.88 -14.02
CA GLU A 196 -22.16 5.64 -13.14
C GLU A 196 -22.02 4.46 -12.16
N TRP A 197 -21.79 4.78 -10.88
CA TRP A 197 -21.96 3.89 -9.71
C TRP A 197 -23.31 3.17 -9.65
N THR A 198 -24.27 3.65 -10.43
CA THR A 198 -25.67 3.18 -10.44
C THR A 198 -25.88 1.93 -11.29
N LYS A 199 -24.90 1.48 -12.09
CA LYS A 199 -24.96 0.18 -12.78
C LYS A 199 -24.13 -0.86 -12.04
N TRP A 200 -24.58 -1.19 -10.84
CA TRP A 200 -24.26 -2.48 -10.22
C TRP A 200 -24.66 -3.62 -11.18
N PRO A 201 -23.79 -4.59 -11.51
CA PRO A 201 -22.41 -4.79 -11.09
C PRO A 201 -21.48 -4.63 -12.31
N ARG A 202 -21.10 -3.41 -12.69
CA ARG A 202 -19.84 -3.22 -13.44
C ARG A 202 -18.73 -3.00 -12.44
N ILE A 203 -18.31 -4.17 -11.99
CA ILE A 203 -17.14 -4.48 -11.20
C ILE A 203 -15.94 -3.84 -11.91
N THR A 204 -15.02 -3.27 -11.14
CA THR A 204 -14.05 -2.24 -11.54
C THR A 204 -13.16 -2.61 -12.74
N ARG A 205 -12.35 -1.66 -13.26
CA ARG A 205 -11.46 -1.88 -14.43
C ARG A 205 -10.64 -3.19 -14.36
N SER A 206 -10.29 -3.63 -13.16
CA SER A 206 -9.47 -4.83 -12.92
C SER A 206 -10.23 -6.05 -12.41
N ILE A 207 -11.53 -5.97 -12.13
CA ILE A 207 -12.32 -7.11 -11.65
C ILE A 207 -13.48 -7.32 -12.62
N GLU A 208 -13.45 -8.38 -13.41
CA GLU A 208 -14.46 -8.63 -14.45
C GLU A 208 -15.60 -9.53 -13.96
N LYS A 209 -15.34 -10.33 -12.92
CA LYS A 209 -16.22 -11.42 -12.46
C LYS A 209 -16.76 -11.15 -11.06
N LYS A 210 -18.01 -11.55 -10.82
CA LYS A 210 -18.66 -11.38 -9.51
C LYS A 210 -17.92 -12.15 -8.41
N GLU A 211 -17.44 -13.34 -8.71
CA GLU A 211 -16.73 -14.19 -7.75
C GLU A 211 -15.41 -13.53 -7.31
N GLU A 212 -14.71 -12.88 -8.24
CA GLU A 212 -13.50 -12.13 -7.94
C GLU A 212 -13.79 -10.90 -7.07
N ALA A 213 -14.92 -10.23 -7.33
CA ALA A 213 -15.42 -9.12 -6.53
C ALA A 213 -15.77 -9.51 -5.09
N GLU A 214 -16.28 -10.73 -4.87
CA GLU A 214 -16.51 -11.24 -3.52
C GLU A 214 -15.19 -11.65 -2.85
N HIS A 215 -14.25 -12.22 -3.60
CA HIS A 215 -12.94 -12.59 -3.04
C HIS A 215 -12.12 -11.38 -2.57
N VAL A 216 -12.15 -10.23 -3.25
CA VAL A 216 -11.44 -9.02 -2.77
C VAL A 216 -11.98 -8.51 -1.43
N ARG A 217 -13.26 -8.77 -1.11
CA ARG A 217 -13.86 -8.38 0.17
C ARG A 217 -13.39 -9.25 1.33
N LEU A 218 -12.80 -10.41 1.04
CA LEU A 218 -12.26 -11.33 2.03
C LEU A 218 -10.81 -11.01 2.42
N ILE A 219 -10.20 -9.99 1.78
CA ILE A 219 -8.85 -9.54 2.14
C ILE A 219 -8.91 -8.94 3.54
N PRO A 220 -8.11 -9.43 4.51
CA PRO A 220 -8.05 -8.85 5.84
C PRO A 220 -7.78 -7.34 5.81
N GLY A 221 -8.60 -6.59 6.56
CA GLY A 221 -8.52 -5.13 6.61
C GLY A 221 -9.08 -4.44 5.37
N TYR A 222 -9.86 -5.13 4.54
CA TYR A 222 -10.65 -4.51 3.47
C TYR A 222 -11.57 -3.39 3.99
N GLU A 223 -12.19 -3.64 5.15
CA GLU A 223 -13.22 -2.81 5.76
C GLU A 223 -12.70 -1.59 6.50
#